data_AF-A0A3A4WZW8-F1
#
_entry.id   AF-A0A3A4WZW8-F1
#
_cell.length_a   1.000
_cell.length_b   1.000
_cell.length_c   1.000
_cell.angle_alpha   90.00
_cell.angle_beta   90.00
_cell.angle_gamma   90.00
#
_symmetry.space_group_name_H-M   'P 1'
#
loop_
_entity.id
_entity.type
_entity.pdbx_description
1 polymer ?
#
loop_
_entity_poly.entity_id
_entity_poly.type
_entity_poly.pdbx_seq_one_letter_code
_entity_poly.pdbx_strand_id
1 'polypeptide(L)'
;MQVAEELKRGPVPVTILRAAIIIGSGSASYEIIRHLVCRIPVLVIPRWARAQCQPIAIRDVIKYLLGALETHETAGMDFDIGGPEILTYELMLKTFAQVLHKKVLFLVRRSHT
;
A
#
# COMPACT_ATOMS: atom_id res chain seq x y z
N MET A 1 2.47 -10.44 12.79
CA MET A 1 3.46 -10.36 11.70
C MET A 1 4.57 -11.38 11.96
N GLN A 2 4.41 -12.64 11.55
CA GLN A 2 5.31 -13.73 11.97
C GLN A 2 6.80 -13.45 11.64
N VAL A 3 7.09 -12.94 10.45
CA VAL A 3 8.48 -12.62 10.03
C VAL A 3 9.14 -11.63 10.99
N ALA A 4 8.40 -10.60 11.41
CA ALA A 4 8.97 -9.56 12.23
C ALA A 4 9.22 -10.02 13.68
N GLU A 5 8.32 -10.87 14.20
CA GLU A 5 8.52 -11.53 15.49
C GLU A 5 9.75 -12.45 15.47
N GLU A 6 9.95 -13.23 14.41
CA GLU A 6 11.12 -14.09 14.29
C GLU A 6 12.42 -13.28 14.19
N LEU A 7 12.43 -12.17 13.45
CA LEU A 7 13.60 -11.28 13.38
C LEU A 7 13.93 -10.67 14.74
N LYS A 8 12.92 -10.25 15.51
CA LYS A 8 13.08 -9.66 16.86
C LYS A 8 13.67 -10.62 17.90
N ARG A 9 13.63 -11.93 17.67
CA ARG A 9 14.25 -12.92 18.57
C ARG A 9 15.78 -12.96 18.46
N GLY A 10 16.34 -12.37 17.41
CA GLY A 10 17.78 -12.28 17.23
C GLY A 10 18.45 -11.30 18.22
N PRO A 11 19.79 -11.31 18.30
CA PRO A 11 20.54 -10.43 19.19
C PRO A 11 20.66 -8.98 18.67
N VAL A 12 20.25 -8.72 17.43
CA VAL A 12 20.34 -7.40 16.79
C VAL A 12 19.01 -6.66 16.96
N PRO A 13 18.99 -5.39 17.42
CA PRO A 13 17.76 -4.60 17.46
C PRO A 13 17.12 -4.47 16.08
N VAL A 14 15.83 -4.82 15.96
CA VAL A 14 15.10 -4.80 14.68
C VAL A 14 14.10 -3.65 14.67
N THR A 15 14.30 -2.71 13.76
CA THR A 15 13.33 -1.65 13.47
C THR A 15 12.34 -2.13 12.41
N ILE A 16 11.03 -2.00 12.69
CA ILE A 16 9.97 -2.43 11.78
C ILE A 16 9.27 -1.22 11.19
N LEU A 17 9.26 -1.10 9.85
CA LEU A 17 8.44 -0.15 9.13
C LEU A 17 7.27 -0.89 8.45
N ARG A 18 6.04 -0.58 8.87
CA ARG A 18 4.81 -1.20 8.35
C ARG A 18 4.11 -0.27 7.39
N ALA A 19 3.96 -0.70 6.15
CA ALA A 19 3.19 0.01 5.13
C ALA A 19 1.97 -0.81 4.73
N ALA A 20 0.80 -0.18 4.65
CA ALA A 20 -0.40 -0.86 4.19
C ALA A 20 -0.30 -1.18 2.69
N ILE A 21 0.00 -0.17 1.87
CA ILE A 21 0.15 -0.28 0.41
C ILE A 21 1.30 0.62 -0.03
N ILE A 22 2.24 0.06 -0.80
CA ILE A 22 3.35 0.82 -1.38
C ILE A 22 3.04 1.07 -2.86
N ILE A 23 3.11 2.32 -3.30
CA ILE A 23 2.86 2.73 -4.68
C ILE A 23 4.18 3.11 -5.36
N GLY A 24 4.51 2.42 -6.44
CA GLY A 24 5.72 2.68 -7.22
C GLY A 24 6.18 1.47 -8.02
N SER A 25 7.09 1.69 -8.97
CA SER A 25 7.66 0.63 -9.82
C SER A 25 8.25 -0.50 -8.98
N GLY A 26 7.90 -1.74 -9.32
CA GLY A 26 8.37 -2.94 -8.61
C GLY A 26 7.61 -3.27 -7.32
N SER A 27 6.68 -2.42 -6.87
CA SER A 27 5.77 -2.79 -5.78
C SER A 27 4.70 -3.75 -6.26
N ALA A 28 4.51 -4.86 -5.55
CA ALA A 28 3.44 -5.82 -5.84
C ALA A 28 2.06 -5.16 -5.86
N SER A 29 1.75 -4.27 -4.91
CA SER A 29 0.45 -3.58 -4.86
C SER A 29 0.22 -2.68 -6.09
N TYR A 30 1.26 -1.95 -6.51
CA TYR A 30 1.20 -1.13 -7.73
C TYR A 30 0.98 -1.99 -8.98
N GLU A 31 1.70 -3.11 -9.09
CA GLU A 31 1.55 -4.03 -10.21
C GLU A 31 0.15 -4.67 -10.25
N ILE A 32 -0.45 -4.99 -9.10
CA ILE A 32 -1.83 -5.48 -9.03
C ILE A 32 -2.81 -4.41 -9.55
N ILE A 33 -2.73 -3.18 -9.03
CA ILE A 33 -3.59 -2.05 -9.48
C ILE A 33 -3.44 -1.85 -10.99
N ARG A 34 -2.19 -1.81 -11.48
CA ARG A 34 -1.88 -1.65 -12.90
C ARG A 34 -2.45 -2.79 -13.73
N HIS A 35 -2.27 -4.03 -13.30
CA HIS A 35 -2.78 -5.20 -14.00
C HIS A 35 -4.31 -5.15 -14.12
N LEU A 36 -5.00 -4.90 -13.01
CA LEU A 36 -6.47 -4.81 -12.97
C LEU A 36 -6.99 -3.75 -13.95
N VAL A 37 -6.44 -2.53 -13.89
CA VAL A 37 -6.91 -1.42 -14.74
C VAL A 37 -6.53 -1.60 -16.22
N CYS A 38 -5.33 -2.11 -16.50
CA CYS A 38 -4.85 -2.22 -17.88
C CYS A 38 -5.42 -3.41 -18.65
N ARG A 39 -5.78 -4.50 -17.94
CA ARG A 39 -6.21 -5.77 -18.57
C ARG A 39 -7.70 -6.03 -18.47
N ILE A 40 -8.39 -5.51 -17.46
CA ILE A 40 -9.79 -5.84 -17.22
C ILE A 40 -10.68 -4.64 -17.54
N PRO A 41 -11.47 -4.69 -18.62
CA PRO A 41 -12.34 -3.56 -19.01
C PRO A 41 -13.53 -3.36 -18.07
N VAL A 42 -13.89 -4.39 -17.29
CA VAL A 42 -14.99 -4.36 -16.31
C VAL A 42 -14.50 -4.87 -14.96
N LEU A 43 -14.39 -3.98 -13.98
CA LEU A 43 -13.93 -4.31 -12.62
C LEU A 43 -15.12 -4.37 -11.65
N VAL A 44 -15.34 -5.54 -11.04
CA VAL A 44 -16.29 -5.68 -9.94
C VAL A 44 -15.63 -5.23 -8.65
N ILE A 45 -16.23 -4.26 -7.96
CA ILE A 45 -15.69 -3.71 -6.71
C ILE A 45 -16.31 -4.46 -5.52
N PRO A 46 -15.53 -5.32 -4.84
CA PRO A 46 -15.99 -6.01 -3.65
C PRO A 46 -16.10 -5.05 -2.45
N ARG A 47 -16.88 -5.43 -1.43
CA ARG A 47 -17.12 -4.56 -0.27
C ARG A 47 -15.83 -4.16 0.45
N TRP A 48 -14.86 -5.08 0.58
CA TRP A 48 -13.58 -4.83 1.23
C TRP A 48 -12.72 -3.77 0.52
N ALA A 49 -12.92 -3.53 -0.79
CA ALA A 49 -12.16 -2.53 -1.53
C ALA A 49 -12.50 -1.08 -1.11
N ARG A 50 -13.53 -0.91 -0.27
CA ARG A 50 -13.91 0.35 0.36
C ARG A 50 -13.29 0.55 1.75
N ALA A 51 -12.54 -0.43 2.25
CA ALA A 51 -11.74 -0.23 3.45
C ALA A 51 -10.71 0.90 3.21
N GLN A 52 -10.58 1.78 4.19
CA GLN A 52 -9.61 2.86 4.16
C GLN A 52 -8.20 2.31 4.43
N CYS A 53 -7.24 2.86 3.72
CA CYS A 53 -5.82 2.59 3.90
C CYS A 53 -5.03 3.87 3.58
N GLN A 54 -3.77 3.91 4.03
CA GLN A 54 -2.89 5.04 3.82
C GLN A 54 -1.71 4.59 2.93
N PRO A 55 -1.83 4.70 1.60
CA PRO A 55 -0.76 4.28 0.69
C PRO A 55 0.43 5.22 0.79
N ILE A 56 1.63 4.68 0.58
CA ILE A 56 2.89 5.43 0.62
C ILE A 56 3.68 5.25 -0.67
N ALA A 57 4.37 6.28 -1.14
CA ALA A 57 5.23 6.16 -2.32
C ALA A 57 6.49 5.35 -2.00
N ILE A 58 6.96 4.54 -2.96
CA ILE A 58 8.19 3.74 -2.78
C ILE A 58 9.41 4.59 -2.41
N ARG A 59 9.49 5.82 -2.94
CA ARG A 59 10.58 6.76 -2.64
C ARG A 59 10.59 7.18 -1.18
N ASP A 60 9.42 7.37 -0.58
CA ASP A 60 9.30 7.74 0.83
C ASP A 60 9.62 6.55 1.74
N VAL A 61 9.26 5.32 1.35
CA VAL A 61 9.67 4.11 2.05
C VAL A 61 11.19 3.99 2.08
N ILE A 62 11.86 4.18 0.95
CA ILE A 62 13.34 4.16 0.87
C ILE A 62 13.93 5.26 1.75
N LYS A 63 13.34 6.47 1.73
CA LYS A 63 13.77 7.58 2.59
C LYS A 63 13.65 7.23 4.09
N TYR A 64 12.56 6.58 4.50
CA TYR A 64 12.39 6.13 5.88
C TYR A 64 13.39 5.03 6.26
N LEU A 65 13.66 4.07 5.36
CA LEU A 65 14.67 3.04 5.60
C LEU A 65 16.06 3.65 5.83
N LEU A 66 16.47 4.59 4.98
CA LEU A 66 17.73 5.30 5.14
C LEU A 66 17.76 6.13 6.44
N GLY A 67 16.70 6.89 6.71
CA GLY A 67 16.60 7.69 7.93
C GLY A 67 16.64 6.85 9.21
N ALA A 68 16.06 5.64 9.21
CA ALA A 68 16.13 4.72 10.34
C ALA A 68 17.57 4.22 10.59
N LEU A 69 18.38 4.04 9.56
CA LEU A 69 19.80 3.68 9.72
C LEU A 69 20.61 4.81 10.37
N GLU A 70 20.22 6.07 10.15
CA GLU A 70 20.92 7.26 10.67
C GLU A 70 20.40 7.72 12.04
N THR A 71 19.27 7.17 12.51
CA THR A 71 18.58 7.61 13.73
C THR A 71 18.57 6.49 14.77
N HIS A 72 19.52 6.52 15.70
CA HIS A 72 19.75 5.46 16.69
C HIS A 72 18.53 5.21 17.60
N GLU A 73 17.73 6.24 17.84
CA GLU A 73 16.50 6.20 18.63
C GLU A 73 15.42 5.33 17.99
N THR A 74 15.54 5.02 16.69
CA THR A 74 14.59 4.13 15.99
C THR A 74 14.94 2.66 16.16
N ALA A 75 16.09 2.31 16.73
CA ALA A 75 16.54 0.93 16.89
C ALA A 75 15.57 0.12 17.76
N GLY A 76 15.09 -1.01 17.23
CA GLY A 76 14.15 -1.89 17.95
C GLY A 76 12.71 -1.40 17.99
N MET A 77 12.40 -0.28 17.32
CA MET A 77 11.09 0.36 17.35
C MET A 77 10.22 -0.04 16.16
N ASP A 78 8.92 0.12 16.34
CA ASP A 78 7.88 -0.23 15.38
C ASP A 78 7.14 1.03 14.90
N PHE A 79 7.09 1.22 13.60
CA PHE A 79 6.44 2.37 12.98
C PHE A 79 5.45 1.94 11.91
N ASP A 80 4.26 2.56 11.91
CA ASP A 80 3.36 2.55 10.78
C ASP A 80 3.69 3.75 9.87
N ILE A 81 3.98 3.48 8.61
CA ILE A 81 4.32 4.49 7.60
C ILE A 81 3.22 4.55 6.54
N GLY A 82 2.87 5.78 6.16
CA GLY A 82 1.80 6.07 5.24
C GLY A 82 2.03 7.40 4.54
N GLY A 83 1.43 7.59 3.37
CA GLY A 83 1.39 8.88 2.69
C GLY A 83 0.39 9.85 3.33
N PRO A 84 0.27 11.08 2.81
CA PRO A 84 -0.59 12.11 3.39
C PRO A 84 -2.09 11.83 3.22
N GLU A 85 -2.46 10.98 2.27
CA GLU A 85 -3.85 10.73 1.89
C GLU A 85 -4.35 9.40 2.42
N ILE A 86 -5.57 9.40 2.98
CA ILE A 86 -6.31 8.17 3.31
C ILE A 86 -7.22 7.84 2.12
N LEU A 87 -6.96 6.72 1.46
CA LEU A 87 -7.65 6.29 0.25
C LEU A 87 -8.30 4.91 0.46
N THR A 88 -9.27 4.59 -0.39
CA THR A 88 -9.76 3.22 -0.54
C THR A 88 -9.10 2.55 -1.74
N TYR A 89 -9.08 1.21 -1.77
CA TYR A 89 -8.59 0.48 -2.93
C TYR A 89 -9.41 0.80 -4.20
N GLU A 90 -10.72 0.97 -4.05
CA GLU A 90 -11.61 1.44 -5.11
C GLU A 90 -11.16 2.81 -5.67
N LEU A 91 -10.86 3.77 -4.79
CA LEU A 91 -10.44 5.10 -5.20
C LEU A 91 -9.10 5.04 -5.93
N MET A 92 -8.14 4.25 -5.42
CA MET A 92 -6.85 4.06 -6.10
C MET A 92 -7.00 3.48 -7.52
N LEU A 93 -7.87 2.47 -7.71
CA LEU A 93 -8.14 1.92 -9.04
C LEU A 93 -8.75 2.95 -9.99
N LYS A 94 -9.72 3.74 -9.50
CA LYS A 94 -10.39 4.79 -10.28
C LYS A 94 -9.40 5.89 -10.66
N THR A 95 -8.61 6.37 -9.72
CA THR A 95 -7.56 7.38 -9.97
C THR A 95 -6.54 6.87 -10.98
N PHE A 96 -6.09 5.62 -10.85
CA PHE A 96 -5.14 5.04 -11.79
C PHE A 96 -5.71 4.93 -13.22
N ALA A 97 -6.99 4.53 -13.36
CA ALA A 97 -7.67 4.52 -14.66
C ALA A 97 -7.80 5.91 -15.28
N GLN A 98 -8.10 6.93 -14.47
CA GLN A 98 -8.17 8.33 -14.88
C GLN A 98 -6.82 8.85 -15.39
N VAL A 99 -5.74 8.60 -14.65
CA VAL A 99 -4.37 9.01 -15.02
C VAL A 99 -3.94 8.37 -16.34
N LEU A 100 -4.33 7.11 -16.60
CA LEU A 100 -4.02 6.42 -17.85
C LEU A 100 -5.03 6.70 -18.98
N HIS A 101 -6.03 7.55 -18.76
CA HIS A 101 -7.13 7.81 -19.70
C HIS A 101 -7.82 6.52 -20.20
N LYS A 102 -7.89 5.49 -19.36
CA LYS A 102 -8.51 4.20 -19.66
C LYS A 102 -9.99 4.21 -19.29
N LYS A 103 -10.84 3.78 -20.23
CA LYS A 103 -12.27 3.56 -19.98
C LYS A 103 -12.46 2.18 -19.34
N VAL A 104 -12.58 2.14 -18.01
CA VAL A 104 -12.89 0.94 -17.24
C VAL A 104 -14.28 1.09 -16.63
N LEU A 105 -15.13 0.07 -16.79
CA LEU A 105 -16.45 0.03 -16.17
C LEU A 105 -16.32 -0.54 -14.75
N PHE A 106 -16.69 0.25 -13.75
CA PHE A 106 -16.67 -0.17 -12.34
C PHE A 106 -18.06 -0.62 -11.89
N LEU A 107 -18.23 -1.93 -11.64
CA LEU A 107 -19.47 -2.51 -11.12
C LEU A 107 -19.42 -2.55 -9.59
N VAL A 108 -20.11 -1.60 -8.95
CA VAL A 108 -20.21 -1.56 -7.49
C VAL A 108 -21.45 -2.31 -7.04
N ARG A 109 -21.28 -3.40 -6.29
CA ARG A 109 -22.42 -4.11 -5.70
C ARG A 109 -23.03 -3.23 -4.60
N ARG A 110 -24.25 -2.72 -4.83
CA ARG A 110 -25.01 -2.01 -3.80
C ARG A 110 -25.14 -2.95 -2.60
N SER A 111 -24.79 -2.45 -1.42
CA SER A 111 -25.01 -3.20 -0.19
C SER A 111 -26.52 -3.25 0.01
N HIS A 112 -27.14 -4.43 -0.12
CA HIS A 112 -28.41 -4.66 0.54
C HIS A 112 -28.16 -4.50 2.03
N THR A 113 -28.70 -3.43 2.60
CA THR A 113 -29.13 -3.39 3.99
C THR A 113 -30.34 -4.29 4.16
#